data_AF-A0A5C6Q3A7-F1
#
_entry.id   AF-A0A5C6Q3A7-F1
#
_cell.length_a   1.000
_cell.length_b   1.000
_cell.length_c   1.000
_cell.angle_alpha   90.00
_cell.angle_beta   90.00
_cell.angle_gamma   90.00
#
_symmetry.space_group_name_H-M   'P 1'
#
loop_
_entity.id
_entity.type
_entity.pdbx_description
1 polymer ?
#
loop_
_entity_poly.entity_id
_entity_poly.type
_entity_poly.pdbx_seq_one_letter_code
_entity_poly.pdbx_strand_id
1 'polypeptide(L)'
;MISRLNKKTLIRWKVYIDRSKMYIGYVQFLLIIFVFIKSLGDNFITEFVFTSPMIAVPIILITFVLLSLIIGYLDSRLGFREEEIRNHSKSNPVLMDIQKSLAELNTRIAIMEQDKK
;
A
#
# COMPACT_ATOMS: atom_id res chain seq x y z
N MET A 1 -40.50 3.40 -10.86
CA MET A 1 -39.85 2.54 -11.87
C MET A 1 -38.34 2.77 -11.84
N ILE A 2 -37.66 2.23 -10.82
CA ILE A 2 -36.21 2.38 -10.63
C ILE A 2 -35.56 1.32 -11.51
N SER A 3 -35.10 1.74 -12.70
CA SER A 3 -34.51 0.85 -13.68
C SER A 3 -33.29 0.15 -13.09
N ARG A 4 -33.12 -1.10 -13.50
CA ARG A 4 -32.01 -1.99 -13.16
C ARG A 4 -30.67 -1.24 -13.31
N LEU A 5 -30.16 -0.66 -12.23
CA LEU A 5 -28.80 -0.13 -12.22
C LEU A 5 -27.88 -1.28 -12.65
N ASN A 6 -27.28 -1.12 -13.82
CA ASN A 6 -26.49 -2.16 -14.45
C ASN A 6 -25.31 -2.47 -13.51
N LYS A 7 -25.41 -3.55 -12.72
CA LYS A 7 -24.46 -3.89 -11.66
C LYS A 7 -23.02 -3.83 -12.17
N LYS A 8 -22.78 -4.22 -13.43
CA LYS A 8 -21.47 -4.14 -14.09
C LYS A 8 -20.94 -2.71 -14.23
N THR A 9 -21.80 -1.74 -14.51
CA THR A 9 -21.45 -0.31 -14.58
C THR A 9 -21.15 0.24 -13.19
N LEU A 10 -21.95 -0.08 -12.17
CA LEU A 10 -21.66 0.33 -10.79
C LEU A 10 -20.33 -0.22 -10.27
N ILE A 11 -20.02 -1.49 -10.57
CA ILE A 11 -18.73 -2.11 -10.21
C ILE A 11 -17.57 -1.38 -10.89
N ARG A 12 -17.68 -1.04 -12.18
CA ARG A 12 -16.64 -0.26 -12.88
C ARG A 12 -16.46 1.13 -12.27
N TRP A 13 -17.54 1.84 -11.98
CA TRP A 13 -17.47 3.15 -11.33
C TRP A 13 -16.83 3.08 -9.94
N LYS A 14 -17.13 2.05 -9.14
CA LYS A 14 -16.43 1.80 -7.87
C LYS A 14 -14.93 1.68 -8.10
N VAL A 15 -14.49 0.87 -9.06
CA VAL A 15 -13.06 0.68 -9.36
C VAL A 15 -12.41 2.00 -9.80
N TYR A 16 -13.08 2.81 -10.61
CA TYR A 16 -12.55 4.13 -10.99
C TYR A 16 -12.43 5.06 -9.79
N ILE A 17 -13.44 5.14 -8.94
CA ILE A 17 -13.41 5.95 -7.71
C ILE A 17 -12.28 5.49 -6.79
N ASP A 18 -12.08 4.19 -6.65
CA ASP A 18 -11.03 3.61 -5.82
C ASP A 18 -9.63 3.99 -6.32
N ARG A 19 -9.41 3.91 -7.64
CA ARG A 19 -8.17 4.39 -8.28
C ARG A 19 -7.99 5.89 -8.12
N SER A 20 -9.06 6.68 -8.28
CA SER A 20 -9.04 8.13 -8.07
C SER A 20 -8.68 8.50 -6.63
N LYS A 21 -9.16 7.77 -5.63
CA LYS A 21 -8.79 7.99 -4.22
C LYS A 21 -7.30 7.85 -4.00
N MET A 22 -6.67 6.84 -4.61
CA MET A 22 -5.22 6.68 -4.55
C MET A 22 -4.49 7.91 -5.15
N TYR A 23 -4.93 8.39 -6.32
CA TYR A 23 -4.33 9.58 -6.94
C TYR A 23 -4.53 10.86 -6.13
N ILE A 24 -5.72 11.06 -5.55
CA ILE A 24 -5.99 12.17 -4.63
C ILE A 24 -5.07 12.10 -3.42
N GLY A 25 -4.80 10.89 -2.91
CA GLY A 25 -3.84 10.66 -1.84
C GLY A 25 -2.44 11.16 -2.17
N TYR A 26 -1.95 10.94 -3.39
CA TYR A 26 -0.64 11.45 -3.81
C TYR A 26 -0.59 12.98 -3.85
N VAL A 27 -1.65 13.63 -4.33
CA VAL A 27 -1.74 15.10 -4.32
C VAL A 27 -1.79 15.63 -2.88
N GLN A 28 -2.60 14.99 -2.03
CA GLN A 28 -2.72 15.37 -0.62
C GLN A 28 -1.39 15.23 0.13
N PHE A 29 -0.63 14.17 -0.15
CA PHE A 29 0.69 13.97 0.43
C PHE A 29 1.64 15.12 0.08
N LEU A 30 1.68 15.56 -1.19
CA LEU A 30 2.47 16.71 -1.61
C LEU A 30 2.04 17.99 -0.87
N LEU A 31 0.72 18.23 -0.76
CA LEU A 31 0.20 19.38 -0.03
C LEU A 31 0.60 19.38 1.45
N ILE A 32 0.58 18.21 2.11
CA ILE A 32 1.04 18.08 3.49
C ILE A 32 2.51 18.48 3.61
N ILE A 33 3.37 18.08 2.67
CA ILE A 33 4.78 18.49 2.66
C ILE A 33 4.89 20.03 2.57
N PHE A 34 4.14 20.68 1.68
CA PHE A 34 4.16 22.14 1.57
C PHE A 34 3.66 22.84 2.84
N VAL A 35 2.57 22.34 3.42
CA VAL A 35 2.03 22.87 4.69
C VAL A 35 3.02 22.66 5.83
N PHE A 36 3.69 21.51 5.87
CA PHE A 36 4.72 21.20 6.85
C PHE A 36 5.92 22.14 6.73
N ILE A 37 6.44 22.35 5.53
CA ILE A 37 7.53 23.31 5.28
C ILE A 37 7.10 24.72 5.69
N LYS A 38 5.90 25.15 5.32
CA LYS A 38 5.35 26.44 5.75
C LYS A 38 5.24 26.56 7.27
N SER A 39 4.89 25.47 7.95
CA SER A 39 4.81 25.42 9.41
C SER A 39 6.15 25.55 10.12
N LEU A 40 7.28 25.37 9.43
CA LEU A 40 8.60 25.59 10.00
C LEU A 40 8.91 27.09 10.21
N GLY A 41 8.06 27.99 9.73
CA GLY A 41 8.26 29.44 9.85
C GLY A 41 9.33 29.98 8.89
N ASP A 42 9.78 31.21 9.14
CA ASP A 42 10.78 31.88 8.29
C ASP A 42 12.16 31.28 8.53
N ASN A 43 12.49 30.33 7.67
CA ASN A 43 13.79 29.68 7.58
C ASN A 43 14.25 29.69 6.11
N PHE A 44 15.56 29.56 5.90
CA PHE A 44 16.17 29.49 4.57
C PHE A 44 15.51 28.43 3.66
N ILE A 45 15.08 27.31 4.23
CA ILE A 45 14.39 26.24 3.49
C ILE A 45 13.01 26.72 3.02
N THR A 46 12.21 27.32 3.90
CA THR A 46 10.88 27.86 3.58
C THR A 46 10.98 28.93 2.51
N GLU A 47 11.89 29.89 2.68
CA GLU A 47 12.12 30.96 1.71
C GLU A 47 12.53 30.42 0.33
N PHE A 48 13.44 29.44 0.28
CA PHE A 48 13.85 28.79 -0.96
C PHE A 48 12.68 28.09 -1.67
N VAL A 49 11.85 27.37 -0.92
CA VAL A 49 10.71 26.61 -1.47
C VAL A 49 9.66 27.53 -2.10
N PHE A 50 9.36 28.66 -1.46
CA PHE A 50 8.33 29.59 -1.93
C PHE A 50 8.85 30.63 -2.94
N THR A 51 10.14 30.96 -2.94
CA THR A 51 10.74 31.92 -3.89
C THR A 51 10.95 31.31 -5.27
N SER A 52 11.39 30.05 -5.34
CA SER A 52 11.65 29.37 -6.61
C SER A 52 11.00 27.98 -6.66
N PRO A 53 9.65 27.91 -6.67
CA PRO A 53 8.93 26.64 -6.60
C PRO A 53 9.25 25.71 -7.77
N MET A 54 9.54 26.26 -8.96
CA MET A 54 9.88 25.46 -10.14
C MET A 54 11.17 24.63 -9.96
N ILE A 55 12.08 25.06 -9.09
CA ILE A 55 13.33 24.36 -8.76
C ILE A 55 13.17 23.54 -7.47
N ALA A 56 12.48 24.11 -6.46
CA ALA A 56 12.29 23.45 -5.18
C ALA A 56 11.44 22.17 -5.28
N VAL A 57 10.37 22.18 -6.07
CA VAL A 57 9.49 21.00 -6.23
C VAL A 57 10.25 19.77 -6.74
N PRO A 58 11.04 19.84 -7.85
CA PRO A 58 11.88 18.73 -8.27
C PRO A 58 12.86 18.24 -7.20
N ILE A 59 13.52 19.15 -6.48
CA ILE A 59 14.48 18.79 -5.43
C ILE A 59 13.79 18.01 -4.31
N ILE A 60 12.65 18.53 -3.82
CA ILE A 60 11.87 17.86 -2.77
C ILE A 60 11.43 16.47 -3.21
N LEU A 61 10.99 16.32 -4.47
CA LEU A 61 10.61 15.02 -5.03
C LEU A 61 11.79 14.03 -5.06
N ILE A 62 12.97 14.47 -5.50
CA ILE A 62 14.17 13.62 -5.53
C ILE A 62 14.57 13.22 -4.10
N THR A 63 14.63 14.17 -3.18
CA THR A 63 14.93 13.91 -1.77
C THR A 63 13.90 12.94 -1.17
N PHE A 64 12.62 13.11 -1.49
CA PHE A 64 11.56 12.23 -1.04
C PHE A 64 11.73 10.79 -1.55
N VAL A 65 12.08 10.61 -2.83
CA VAL A 65 12.36 9.28 -3.39
C VAL A 65 13.54 8.63 -2.68
N LEU A 66 14.63 9.38 -2.43
CA LEU A 66 15.80 8.86 -1.73
C LEU A 66 15.47 8.45 -0.29
N LEU A 67 14.76 9.29 0.45
CA LEU A 67 14.30 8.97 1.81
C LEU A 67 13.36 7.76 1.81
N SER A 68 12.45 7.66 0.85
CA SER A 68 11.53 6.53 0.72
C SER A 68 12.27 5.22 0.43
N LEU A 69 13.33 5.26 -0.37
CA LEU A 69 14.19 4.09 -0.61
C LEU A 69 14.93 3.66 0.66
N ILE A 70 15.44 4.62 1.44
CA ILE A 70 16.09 4.33 2.72
C ILE A 70 15.11 3.70 3.70
N ILE A 71 13.91 4.29 3.85
CA ILE A 71 12.86 3.75 4.73
C ILE A 71 12.44 2.35 4.25
N GLY A 72 12.21 2.16 2.95
CA GLY A 72 11.85 0.86 2.38
C GLY A 72 12.94 -0.21 2.57
N TYR A 73 14.21 0.19 2.52
CA TYR A 73 15.33 -0.70 2.89
C TYR A 73 15.30 -1.06 4.38
N LEU A 74 15.02 -0.10 5.27
CA LEU A 74 14.87 -0.36 6.71
C LEU A 74 13.69 -1.28 7.01
N ASP A 75 12.52 -1.05 6.41
CA ASP A 75 11.34 -1.92 6.55
C ASP A 75 11.63 -3.36 6.11
N SER A 76 12.39 -3.50 5.00
CA SER A 76 12.78 -4.82 4.49
C SER A 76 13.80 -5.50 5.39
N ARG A 77 14.75 -4.74 5.95
CA ARG A 77 15.78 -5.25 6.86
C ARG A 77 15.23 -5.60 8.25
N LEU A 78 14.21 -4.87 8.71
CA LEU A 78 13.54 -5.09 10.00
C LEU A 78 12.46 -6.18 9.93
N GLY A 79 12.12 -6.68 8.73
CA GLY A 79 11.21 -7.81 8.55
C GLY A 79 9.73 -7.49 8.75
N PHE A 80 9.36 -6.21 8.98
CA PHE A 80 7.97 -5.80 9.21
C PHE A 80 7.04 -6.20 8.06
N ARG A 81 7.54 -6.18 6.83
CA ARG A 81 6.78 -6.53 5.64
C ARG A 81 6.41 -8.03 5.59
N GLU A 82 7.31 -8.91 6.03
CA GLU A 82 7.04 -10.35 6.08
C GLU A 82 6.00 -10.66 7.17
N GLU A 83 6.10 -10.00 8.32
CA GLU A 83 5.12 -10.16 9.39
C GLU A 83 3.73 -9.64 9.01
N GLU A 84 3.66 -8.50 8.34
CA GLU A 84 2.41 -7.92 7.82
C GLU A 84 1.74 -8.85 6.81
N ILE A 85 2.49 -9.37 5.83
CA ILE A 85 1.98 -10.31 4.82
C ILE A 85 1.51 -11.62 5.48
N ARG A 86 2.26 -12.13 6.47
CA ARG A 86 1.85 -13.32 7.23
C ARG A 86 0.55 -13.07 8.00
N ASN A 87 0.39 -11.91 8.61
CA ASN A 87 -0.81 -11.56 9.35
C ASN A 87 -2.03 -11.33 8.45
N HIS A 88 -1.83 -10.68 7.29
CA HIS A 88 -2.86 -10.54 6.27
C HIS A 88 -3.29 -11.89 5.68
N SER A 89 -2.34 -12.82 5.51
CA SER A 89 -2.65 -14.15 5.01
C SER A 89 -3.45 -14.98 6.03
N LYS A 90 -3.13 -14.85 7.33
CA LYS A 90 -3.89 -15.50 8.42
C LYS A 90 -5.30 -14.92 8.61
N SER A 91 -5.47 -13.62 8.39
CA SER A 91 -6.76 -12.95 8.58
C SER A 91 -7.71 -13.09 7.38
N ASN A 92 -7.22 -13.56 6.23
CA ASN A 92 -8.07 -13.85 5.08
C ASN A 92 -8.77 -15.21 5.26
N PRO A 93 -10.11 -15.25 5.48
CA PRO A 93 -10.82 -16.49 5.77
C PRO A 93 -10.74 -17.50 4.62
N VAL A 94 -10.78 -17.03 3.37
CA VAL A 94 -10.70 -17.89 2.18
C VAL A 94 -9.33 -18.54 2.07
N LEU A 95 -8.26 -17.78 2.32
CA LEU A 95 -6.90 -18.31 2.25
C LEU A 95 -6.62 -19.29 3.39
N MET A 96 -7.16 -19.03 4.58
CA MET A 96 -7.07 -19.93 5.72
C MET A 96 -7.79 -21.26 5.47
N ASP A 97 -8.98 -21.23 4.86
CA ASP A 97 -9.70 -22.44 4.48
C ASP A 97 -8.90 -23.28 3.47
N ILE A 98 -8.30 -22.64 2.46
CA ILE A 98 -7.40 -23.31 1.50
C ILE A 98 -6.21 -23.95 2.21
N GLN A 99 -5.55 -23.24 3.13
CA GLN A 99 -4.42 -23.78 3.90
C GLN A 99 -4.84 -25.00 4.74
N LYS A 100 -6.01 -24.94 5.37
CA LYS A 100 -6.55 -26.04 6.18
C LYS A 100 -6.85 -27.26 5.32
N SER A 101 -7.48 -27.09 4.17
CA SER A 101 -7.74 -28.17 3.21
C SER A 101 -6.44 -28.81 2.69
N LEU A 102 -5.41 -28.02 2.40
CA LEU A 102 -4.11 -28.52 1.98
C LEU A 102 -3.40 -29.32 3.09
N ALA A 103 -3.44 -28.82 4.32
CA ALA A 103 -2.87 -29.52 5.48
C ALA A 103 -3.55 -30.88 5.70
N GLU A 104 -4.89 -30.92 5.57
CA GLU A 104 -5.66 -32.16 5.69
C GLU A 104 -5.31 -33.15 4.58
N LEU A 105 -5.17 -32.70 3.33
CA LEU A 105 -4.74 -33.53 2.20
C LEU A 105 -3.33 -34.12 2.41
N ASN A 106 -2.37 -33.30 2.83
CA ASN A 106 -1.02 -33.77 3.12
C ASN A 106 -1.00 -34.81 4.24
N THR A 107 -1.82 -34.62 5.28
CA THR A 107 -1.94 -35.58 6.38
C THR A 107 -2.50 -36.92 5.88
N ARG A 108 -3.54 -36.89 5.04
CA ARG A 108 -4.12 -38.10 4.43
C ARG A 108 -3.12 -38.81 3.52
N ILE A 109 -2.33 -38.08 2.74
CA ILE A 109 -1.28 -38.64 1.89
C ILE A 109 -0.19 -39.31 2.74
N ALA A 110 0.28 -38.67 3.81
CA ALA A 110 1.28 -39.23 4.70
C ALA A 110 0.82 -40.54 5.37
N ILE A 111 -0.44 -40.62 5.78
CA ILE A 111 -1.05 -41.85 6.31
C ILE A 111 -1.09 -42.94 5.23
N MET A 112 -1.52 -42.59 4.01
CA MET A 112 -1.56 -43.55 2.89
C MET A 112 -0.18 -44.05 2.46
N GLU A 113 0.88 -43.25 2.60
CA GLU A 113 2.26 -43.67 2.34
C GLU A 113 2.81 -44.58 3.45
N GLN A 114 2.39 -44.37 4.70
CA GLN A 114 2.72 -45.27 5.82
C GLN A 114 2.00 -46.63 5.69
N ASP A 115 0.72 -46.63 5.32
CA ASP A 115 -0.06 -47.86 5.12
C ASP A 115 0.39 -48.70 3.90
N LYS A 116 1.17 -48.10 2.99
CA LYS A 116 1.74 -48.78 1.83
C LYS A 116 3.11 -49.43 2.09
N LYS A 117 3.74 -49.18 3.25
CA LYS A 117 5.00 -49.82 3.67
C LYS A 117 4.74 -51.00 4.59
#